data_AF-A0A8H6I6B7-F1
#
_entry.id   AF-A0A8H6I6B7-F1
#
_cell.length_a   1.000
_cell.length_b   1.000
_cell.length_c   1.000
_cell.angle_alpha   90.00
_cell.angle_beta   90.00
_cell.angle_gamma   90.00
#
_symmetry.space_group_name_H-M   'P 1'
#
loop_
_entity.id
_entity.type
_entity.pdbx_description
1 polymer ?
#
loop_
_entity_poly.entity_id
_entity_poly.type
_entity_poly.pdbx_seq_one_letter_code
_entity_poly.pdbx_strand_id
1 'polypeptide(L)'
;MSFFLILPLLSAWRLPSRYCELPSAADFHQFPPVAGGKGAKPGREGKENTSALYCHQPSLDKERMALGREIFLQFEKVVVLTEQNRSRDPEWTELLDRLRVGECTDKDLEEVQKLVLTDPRCDVPDWNSEEWADVVLVTPRHKVRKAWNDLALAKHCRLEGRYRYVIKARDIDKFTGERPRLDYRVSAAAMPVKKTGDLEQAVTIGIGMKAMVVTNIAAEADVANGTRGVVESFWLHPEEQPTLLEDGVILLSHMPPVIFFRPYEKISARFDGVPEGVVPIVPVTVGFEVQNGLGQTITVKRTQYALTGAYAFTDYKSQGQTIEKVIIDIGKPPDSELSPFNAYVALSRGRGRDSIRLLRDFNPDLFTTHPSENLRAEMSRLHALARQTQIDYEHAQEQRSGPNAGAIA
;
A
#
# COMPACT_ATOMS: atom_id res chain seq x y z
N MET A 1 13.60 8.67 -12.01
CA MET A 1 13.09 7.49 -11.28
C MET A 1 12.82 6.43 -12.30
N SER A 2 13.68 5.41 -12.37
CA SER A 2 13.68 4.43 -13.44
C SER A 2 12.49 3.46 -13.35
N PHE A 3 11.49 3.71 -14.20
CA PHE A 3 10.42 2.76 -14.54
C PHE A 3 10.81 2.01 -15.80
N PHE A 4 10.61 0.70 -15.80
CA PHE A 4 10.82 -0.15 -16.96
C PHE A 4 9.50 -0.37 -17.67
N LEU A 5 9.38 0.00 -18.94
CA LEU A 5 8.37 -0.55 -19.84
C LEU A 5 9.02 -1.71 -20.59
N ILE A 6 8.45 -2.89 -20.44
CA ILE A 6 8.98 -4.12 -21.01
C ILE A 6 7.98 -4.60 -22.06
N LEU A 7 8.44 -4.76 -23.31
CA LEU A 7 7.64 -5.18 -24.46
C LEU A 7 8.14 -6.54 -24.97
N PRO A 8 7.26 -7.52 -25.22
CA PRO A 8 7.68 -8.80 -25.79
C PRO A 8 7.99 -8.62 -27.28
N LEU A 9 9.04 -9.29 -27.76
CA LEU A 9 9.30 -9.46 -29.19
C LEU A 9 8.47 -10.65 -29.68
N LEU A 10 7.49 -10.40 -30.55
CA LEU A 10 6.64 -11.42 -31.13
C LEU A 10 7.43 -12.29 -32.12
N SER A 11 8.01 -13.38 -31.63
CA SER A 11 8.19 -14.58 -32.44
C SER A 11 8.09 -15.83 -31.58
N ALA A 12 7.03 -16.61 -31.83
CA ALA A 12 6.82 -17.99 -31.38
C ALA A 12 6.16 -18.25 -30.00
N TRP A 13 4.92 -17.77 -29.84
CA TRP A 13 3.91 -18.54 -29.10
C TRP A 13 2.61 -18.62 -29.92
N ARG A 14 2.42 -19.73 -30.64
CA ARG A 14 1.12 -20.12 -31.18
C ARG A 14 0.26 -20.67 -30.05
N LEU A 15 -0.41 -19.80 -29.30
CA LEU A 15 -1.65 -20.19 -28.64
C LEU A 15 -2.78 -20.05 -29.65
N PRO A 16 -3.68 -21.05 -29.80
CA PRO A 16 -4.81 -20.93 -30.70
C PRO A 16 -5.74 -19.86 -30.14
N SER A 17 -5.84 -18.75 -30.87
CA SER A 17 -6.66 -17.55 -30.62
C SER A 17 -6.06 -16.51 -29.65
N ARG A 18 -5.79 -15.33 -30.23
CA ARG A 18 -5.39 -14.03 -29.64
C ARG A 18 -3.89 -13.83 -29.39
N TYR A 19 -3.28 -13.02 -30.25
CA TYR A 19 -2.08 -12.25 -29.92
C TYR A 19 -2.42 -11.33 -28.73
N CYS A 20 -1.72 -11.48 -27.62
CA CYS A 20 -1.78 -10.55 -26.51
C CYS A 20 -0.42 -9.85 -26.44
N GLU A 21 -0.37 -8.57 -26.79
CA GLU A 21 0.79 -7.74 -26.44
C GLU A 21 0.72 -7.51 -24.93
N LEU A 22 1.76 -7.90 -24.21
CA LEU A 22 1.85 -7.75 -22.74
C LEU A 22 2.85 -6.65 -22.40
N PRO A 23 2.47 -5.36 -22.50
CA PRO A 23 3.28 -4.29 -21.93
C PRO A 23 3.28 -4.46 -20.41
N SER A 24 4.46 -4.58 -19.82
CA SER A 24 4.64 -4.59 -18.36
C SER A 24 5.38 -3.33 -17.92
N ALA A 25 4.84 -2.61 -16.95
CA ALA A 25 5.48 -1.45 -16.33
C ALA A 25 5.86 -1.76 -14.88
N ALA A 26 7.13 -1.64 -14.51
CA ALA A 26 7.59 -2.01 -13.16
C ALA A 26 8.77 -1.16 -12.66
N ASP A 27 8.85 -1.02 -11.34
CA ASP A 27 10.05 -0.59 -10.60
C ASP A 27 10.43 -1.71 -9.62
N PHE A 28 11.47 -2.48 -9.99
CA PHE A 28 11.92 -3.64 -9.22
C PHE A 28 12.58 -3.30 -7.89
N HIS A 29 12.82 -2.02 -7.60
CA HIS A 29 13.32 -1.58 -6.30
C HIS A 29 12.20 -1.23 -5.31
N GLN A 30 10.94 -1.41 -5.70
CA GLN A 30 9.84 -1.44 -4.75
C GLN A 30 9.76 -2.80 -4.05
N PHE A 31 8.75 -3.01 -3.20
CA PHE A 31 8.63 -4.28 -2.50
C PHE A 31 8.53 -5.47 -3.48
N PRO A 32 9.34 -6.53 -3.28
CA PRO A 32 9.13 -7.78 -4.00
C PRO A 32 7.76 -8.39 -3.64
N PRO A 33 7.23 -9.30 -4.47
CA PRO A 33 5.96 -9.96 -4.19
C PRO A 33 5.92 -10.57 -2.77
N VAL A 34 4.77 -10.51 -2.12
CA VAL A 34 4.61 -11.13 -0.79
C VAL A 34 4.41 -12.63 -0.98
N ALA A 35 5.43 -13.44 -0.63
CA ALA A 35 5.34 -14.89 -0.75
C ALA A 35 4.23 -15.46 0.14
N GLY A 36 3.29 -16.22 -0.43
CA GLY A 36 2.29 -16.99 0.31
C GLY A 36 2.82 -18.27 0.97
N GLY A 37 4.14 -18.48 0.98
CA GLY A 37 4.79 -19.69 1.53
C GLY A 37 5.46 -19.41 2.87
N LYS A 38 5.53 -20.43 3.75
CA LYS A 38 6.16 -20.40 5.09
C LYS A 38 7.68 -20.06 5.11
N GLY A 39 8.27 -19.61 3.99
CA GLY A 39 9.71 -19.52 3.79
C GLY A 39 10.31 -18.11 3.67
N ALA A 40 9.58 -17.12 3.18
CA ALA A 40 10.16 -15.81 2.85
C ALA A 40 9.39 -14.67 3.53
N LYS A 41 9.93 -14.18 4.64
CA LYS A 41 9.69 -12.81 5.09
C LYS A 41 10.90 -12.01 4.66
N PRO A 42 10.76 -10.93 3.88
CA PRO A 42 11.87 -10.01 3.64
C PRO A 42 12.35 -9.45 4.99
N GLY A 43 13.67 -9.37 5.20
CA GLY A 43 14.26 -8.84 6.44
C GLY A 43 14.51 -9.87 7.54
N ARG A 44 15.03 -11.05 7.21
CA ARG A 44 15.75 -11.90 8.17
C ARG A 44 17.09 -12.22 7.52
N GLU A 45 18.21 -11.84 8.14
CA GLU A 45 19.56 -12.14 7.67
C GLU A 45 19.65 -13.55 7.03
N GLY A 46 20.08 -13.59 5.76
CA GLY A 46 20.28 -14.82 5.00
C GLY A 46 19.06 -15.43 4.31
N LYS A 47 17.86 -14.82 4.36
CA LYS A 47 16.70 -15.27 3.57
C LYS A 47 16.23 -14.23 2.57
N GLU A 48 16.70 -14.36 1.33
CA GLU A 48 16.19 -13.56 0.20
C GLU A 48 14.72 -13.86 -0.08
N ASN A 49 13.95 -12.85 -0.51
CA ASN A 49 12.59 -13.07 -0.98
C ASN A 49 12.63 -13.77 -2.33
N THR A 50 12.30 -15.06 -2.33
CA THR A 50 12.41 -15.96 -3.48
C THR A 50 11.27 -15.80 -4.49
N SER A 51 10.28 -14.95 -4.21
CA SER A 51 9.07 -14.87 -5.04
C SER A 51 9.13 -13.86 -6.18
N ALA A 52 10.21 -13.08 -6.28
CA ALA A 52 10.43 -12.18 -7.39
C ALA A 52 10.87 -12.96 -8.66
N LEU A 53 10.36 -12.57 -9.83
CA LEU A 53 10.62 -13.26 -11.11
C LEU A 53 12.10 -13.24 -11.54
N TYR A 54 12.88 -12.32 -10.98
CA TYR A 54 14.31 -12.20 -11.21
C TYR A 54 15.17 -13.07 -10.29
N CYS A 55 14.58 -13.68 -9.26
CA CYS A 55 15.28 -14.65 -8.42
C CYS A 55 15.25 -16.03 -9.10
N HIS A 56 16.39 -16.71 -9.16
CA HIS A 56 16.49 -18.07 -9.69
C HIS A 56 16.78 -19.05 -8.56
N GLN A 57 15.77 -19.82 -8.12
CA GLN A 57 15.94 -20.80 -7.06
C GLN A 57 15.24 -22.13 -7.40
N PRO A 58 15.84 -22.95 -8.28
CA PRO A 58 15.23 -24.17 -8.80
C PRO A 58 14.72 -25.16 -7.73
N SER A 59 15.35 -25.17 -6.55
CA SER A 59 14.99 -26.06 -5.45
C SER A 59 13.79 -25.58 -4.63
N LEU A 60 13.40 -24.31 -4.76
CA LEU A 60 12.32 -23.67 -3.97
C LEU A 60 11.17 -23.17 -4.84
N ASP A 61 11.41 -22.97 -6.13
CA ASP A 61 10.43 -22.45 -7.07
C ASP A 61 9.35 -23.49 -7.37
N LYS A 62 8.08 -23.08 -7.22
CA LYS A 62 6.95 -23.86 -7.73
C LYS A 62 6.92 -23.78 -9.26
N GLU A 63 6.32 -24.77 -9.91
CA GLU A 63 6.18 -24.82 -11.38
C GLU A 63 5.68 -23.50 -11.99
N ARG A 64 4.65 -22.87 -11.41
CA ARG A 64 4.14 -21.57 -11.88
C ARG A 64 5.15 -20.43 -11.73
N MET A 65 6.00 -20.46 -10.70
CA MET A 65 7.03 -19.44 -10.49
C MET A 65 8.14 -19.61 -11.53
N ALA A 66 8.57 -20.86 -11.77
CA ALA A 66 9.54 -21.18 -12.81
C ALA A 66 9.04 -20.77 -14.20
N LEU A 67 7.79 -21.10 -14.54
CA LEU A 67 7.17 -20.67 -15.80
C LEU A 67 7.07 -19.15 -15.92
N GLY A 68 6.62 -18.46 -14.87
CA GLY A 68 6.53 -17.00 -14.86
C GLY A 68 7.90 -16.34 -15.04
N ARG A 69 8.94 -16.92 -14.45
CA ARG A 69 10.33 -16.49 -14.63
C ARG A 69 10.80 -16.70 -16.08
N GLU A 70 10.53 -17.85 -16.68
CA GLU A 70 10.91 -18.14 -18.06
C GLU A 70 10.26 -17.14 -19.03
N ILE A 71 8.96 -16.87 -18.87
CA ILE A 71 8.26 -15.84 -19.65
C ILE A 71 8.90 -14.46 -19.44
N PHE A 72 9.26 -14.12 -18.20
CA PHE A 72 9.90 -12.85 -17.89
C PHE A 72 11.30 -12.69 -18.54
N LEU A 73 12.04 -13.77 -18.70
CA LEU A 73 13.34 -13.73 -19.38
C LEU A 73 13.24 -13.54 -20.89
N GLN A 74 12.09 -13.90 -21.50
CA GLN A 74 11.84 -13.75 -22.94
C GLN A 74 11.59 -12.30 -23.38
N PHE A 75 11.51 -11.36 -22.43
CA PHE A 75 11.43 -9.95 -22.78
C PHE A 75 12.78 -9.40 -23.25
N GLU A 76 12.83 -8.96 -24.50
CA GLU A 76 14.04 -8.44 -25.15
C GLU A 76 14.02 -6.92 -25.33
N LYS A 77 12.84 -6.30 -25.40
CA LYS A 77 12.68 -4.85 -25.54
C LYS A 77 12.38 -4.21 -24.20
N VAL A 78 13.25 -3.31 -23.79
CA VAL A 78 13.21 -2.65 -22.50
C VAL A 78 13.38 -1.15 -22.70
N VAL A 79 12.49 -0.36 -22.10
CA VAL A 79 12.58 1.11 -22.08
C VAL A 79 12.68 1.56 -20.64
N VAL A 80 13.66 2.43 -20.35
CA VAL A 80 13.89 2.98 -19.01
C VAL A 80 13.50 4.45 -18.99
N LEU A 81 12.53 4.81 -18.15
CA LEU A 81 12.14 6.19 -17.94
C LEU A 81 13.08 6.87 -16.95
N THR A 82 13.87 7.85 -17.37
CA THR A 82 14.89 8.48 -16.51
C THR A 82 14.35 9.66 -15.71
N GLU A 83 13.43 10.43 -16.29
CA GLU A 83 12.86 11.63 -15.68
C GLU A 83 12.00 11.31 -14.44
N GLN A 84 12.23 12.01 -13.33
CA GLN A 84 11.43 11.89 -12.11
C GLN A 84 10.48 13.07 -11.98
N ASN A 85 9.17 12.80 -12.06
CA ASN A 85 8.13 13.82 -11.94
C ASN A 85 7.55 13.96 -10.52
N ARG A 86 7.92 13.06 -9.57
CA ARG A 86 7.38 13.11 -8.20
C ARG A 86 8.10 14.09 -7.29
N SER A 87 9.44 14.03 -7.25
CA SER A 87 10.28 14.87 -6.39
C SER A 87 10.57 16.18 -7.09
N ARG A 88 10.51 17.30 -6.36
CA ARG A 88 10.90 18.63 -6.87
C ARG A 88 12.26 19.08 -6.33
N ASP A 89 12.86 18.28 -5.46
CA ASP A 89 14.16 18.51 -4.84
C ASP A 89 15.22 17.63 -5.54
N PRO A 90 16.15 18.24 -6.31
CA PRO A 90 17.19 17.50 -7.03
C PRO A 90 18.11 16.72 -6.09
N GLU A 91 18.52 17.31 -4.96
CA GLU A 91 19.42 16.64 -4.00
C GLU A 91 18.71 15.45 -3.35
N TRP A 92 17.42 15.58 -3.04
CA TRP A 92 16.61 14.46 -2.56
C TRP A 92 16.48 13.35 -3.61
N THR A 93 16.35 13.71 -4.88
CA THR A 93 16.24 12.75 -5.98
C THR A 93 17.53 11.94 -6.12
N GLU A 94 18.68 12.61 -6.10
CA GLU A 94 19.98 11.95 -6.13
C GLU A 94 20.21 11.03 -4.92
N LEU A 95 19.79 11.47 -3.73
CA LEU A 95 19.84 10.66 -2.51
C LEU A 95 19.00 9.39 -2.67
N LEU A 96 17.77 9.51 -3.18
CA LEU A 96 16.90 8.36 -3.42
C LEU A 96 17.48 7.39 -4.46
N ASP A 97 18.15 7.90 -5.49
CA ASP A 97 18.80 7.07 -6.52
C ASP A 97 19.99 6.28 -5.94
N ARG A 98 20.76 6.88 -5.03
CA ARG A 98 21.82 6.16 -4.28
C ARG A 98 21.25 5.16 -3.28
N LEU A 99 20.22 5.56 -2.53
CA LEU A 99 19.51 4.69 -1.58
C LEU A 99 19.00 3.41 -2.25
N ARG A 100 18.47 3.56 -3.47
CA ARG A 100 17.92 2.46 -4.28
C ARG A 100 18.92 1.31 -4.44
N VAL A 101 20.20 1.61 -4.59
CA VAL A 101 21.28 0.63 -4.77
C VAL A 101 22.14 0.42 -3.52
N GLY A 102 21.79 1.07 -2.39
CA GLY A 102 22.55 0.96 -1.16
C GLY A 102 23.92 1.66 -1.22
N GLU A 103 24.04 2.73 -2.01
CA GLU A 103 25.28 3.50 -2.20
C GLU A 103 25.17 4.92 -1.60
N CYS A 104 24.33 5.12 -0.58
CA CYS A 104 24.26 6.40 0.11
C CYS A 104 25.62 6.74 0.76
N THR A 105 25.99 8.01 0.64
CA THR A 105 27.19 8.58 1.21
C THR A 105 26.97 9.04 2.65
N ASP A 106 28.04 9.36 3.38
CA ASP A 106 27.94 9.96 4.71
C ASP A 106 27.15 11.28 4.70
N LYS A 107 27.27 12.06 3.61
CA LYS A 107 26.48 13.28 3.41
C LYS A 107 24.98 12.97 3.31
N ASP A 108 24.62 11.92 2.58
CA ASP A 108 23.21 11.49 2.47
C ASP A 108 22.66 11.07 3.82
N LEU A 109 23.42 10.29 4.58
CA LEU A 109 23.04 9.88 5.94
C LEU A 109 22.86 11.08 6.86
N GLU A 110 23.76 12.08 6.78
CA GLU A 110 23.64 13.31 7.57
C GLU A 110 22.37 14.10 7.22
N GLU A 111 22.04 14.20 5.92
CA GLU A 111 20.81 14.86 5.46
C GLU A 111 19.57 14.11 5.94
N VAL A 112 19.56 12.77 5.91
CA VAL A 112 18.44 11.98 6.43
C VAL A 112 18.34 12.10 7.96
N GLN A 113 19.48 12.17 8.66
CA GLN A 113 19.49 12.35 10.11
C GLN A 113 18.86 13.69 10.53
N LYS A 114 19.10 14.76 9.76
CA LYS A 114 18.45 16.08 9.99
C LYS A 114 16.93 16.03 9.84
N LEU A 115 16.35 14.97 9.26
CA LEU A 115 14.89 14.82 9.15
C LEU A 115 14.28 14.11 10.38
N VAL A 116 15.09 13.54 11.27
CA VAL A 116 14.62 12.82 12.46
C VAL A 116 14.07 13.82 13.47
N LEU A 117 12.82 13.64 13.91
CA LEU A 117 12.13 14.60 14.80
C LEU A 117 12.81 14.82 16.16
N THR A 118 13.64 13.88 16.60
CA THR A 118 14.41 13.99 17.84
C THR A 118 15.82 14.55 17.63
N ASP A 119 16.26 14.77 16.39
CA ASP A 119 17.56 15.39 16.11
C ASP A 119 17.48 16.91 16.36
N PRO A 120 18.42 17.52 17.12
CA PRO A 120 18.40 18.95 17.40
C PRO A 120 18.50 19.86 16.17
N ARG A 121 19.01 19.34 15.05
CA ARG A 121 19.13 20.06 13.77
C ARG A 121 17.87 19.96 12.92
N CYS A 122 16.90 19.15 13.35
CA CYS A 122 15.65 18.97 12.63
C CYS A 122 14.81 20.24 12.70
N ASP A 123 14.41 20.71 11.52
CA ASP A 123 13.39 21.74 11.37
C ASP A 123 12.02 21.11 11.65
N VAL A 124 11.65 21.03 12.93
CA VAL A 124 10.40 20.40 13.37
C VAL A 124 9.22 21.23 12.85
N PRO A 125 8.32 20.64 12.06
CA PRO A 125 7.20 21.38 11.51
C PRO A 125 6.23 21.90 12.57
N ASP A 126 5.57 23.02 12.29
CA ASP A 126 4.37 23.40 13.02
C ASP A 126 3.21 22.47 12.61
N TRP A 127 2.89 21.53 13.50
CA TRP A 127 1.82 20.55 13.29
C TRP A 127 0.41 21.14 13.22
N ASN A 128 0.24 22.43 13.52
CA ASN A 128 -1.02 23.14 13.38
C ASN A 128 -1.08 24.00 12.11
N SER A 129 0.03 24.10 11.36
CA SER A 129 0.04 24.77 10.06
C SER A 129 -0.88 24.04 9.08
N GLU A 130 -1.44 24.78 8.13
CA GLU A 130 -2.31 24.22 7.07
C GLU A 130 -1.62 23.09 6.30
N GLU A 131 -0.31 23.20 6.08
CA GLU A 131 0.47 22.18 5.37
C GLU A 131 0.60 20.86 6.15
N TRP A 132 0.86 20.93 7.46
CA TRP A 132 1.20 19.75 8.28
C TRP A 132 0.06 19.25 9.17
N ALA A 133 -1.04 19.99 9.27
CA ALA A 133 -2.26 19.55 9.97
C ALA A 133 -2.76 18.18 9.46
N ASP A 134 -2.49 17.91 8.19
CA ASP A 134 -2.95 16.76 7.44
C ASP A 134 -1.89 15.66 7.24
N VAL A 135 -0.80 15.73 8.01
CA VAL A 135 0.32 14.80 7.92
C VAL A 135 -0.10 13.35 8.11
N VAL A 136 0.50 12.47 7.30
CA VAL A 136 0.27 11.03 7.34
C VAL A 136 1.48 10.32 7.91
N LEU A 137 1.27 9.33 8.78
CA LEU A 137 2.32 8.42 9.21
C LEU A 137 2.43 7.21 8.27
N VAL A 138 3.64 6.89 7.81
CA VAL A 138 3.96 5.59 7.19
C VAL A 138 4.80 4.78 8.16
N THR A 139 4.33 3.59 8.55
CA THR A 139 5.02 2.71 9.50
C THR A 139 4.92 1.24 9.09
N PRO A 140 5.99 0.43 9.20
CA PRO A 140 5.94 -1.00 8.95
C PRO A 140 5.13 -1.75 10.04
N ARG A 141 4.75 -1.08 11.14
CA ARG A 141 4.15 -1.72 12.31
C ARG A 141 2.63 -1.54 12.33
N HIS A 142 1.90 -2.62 12.06
CA HIS A 142 0.42 -2.60 12.10
C HIS A 142 -0.16 -2.09 13.43
N LYS A 143 0.47 -2.41 14.57
CA LYS A 143 0.02 -1.91 15.89
C LYS A 143 0.16 -0.39 16.02
N VAL A 144 1.29 0.17 15.57
CA VAL A 144 1.53 1.63 15.58
C VAL A 144 0.55 2.31 14.64
N ARG A 145 0.35 1.76 13.43
CA ARG A 145 -0.65 2.26 12.48
C ARG A 145 -2.05 2.34 13.09
N LYS A 146 -2.48 1.30 13.82
CA LYS A 146 -3.81 1.26 14.45
C LYS A 146 -3.91 2.32 15.55
N ALA A 147 -2.96 2.34 16.49
CA ALA A 147 -2.94 3.31 17.57
C ALA A 147 -2.89 4.77 17.06
N TRP A 148 -2.10 5.04 16.02
CA TRP A 148 -2.02 6.36 15.42
C TRP A 148 -3.35 6.79 14.78
N ASN A 149 -4.00 5.90 14.02
CA ASN A 149 -5.31 6.20 13.45
C ASN A 149 -6.38 6.44 14.53
N ASP A 150 -6.37 5.65 15.61
CA ASP A 150 -7.31 5.79 16.72
C ASP A 150 -7.10 7.14 17.45
N LEU A 151 -5.85 7.52 17.72
CA LEU A 151 -5.49 8.79 18.36
C LEU A 151 -5.75 10.00 17.45
N ALA A 152 -5.44 9.89 16.15
CA ALA A 152 -5.70 10.95 15.19
C ALA A 152 -7.20 11.20 15.02
N LEU A 153 -8.01 10.14 14.97
CA LEU A 153 -9.47 10.26 14.99
C LEU A 153 -9.97 10.89 16.30
N ALA A 154 -9.39 10.51 17.45
CA ALA A 154 -9.70 11.14 18.73
C ALA A 154 -9.38 12.64 18.76
N LYS A 155 -8.23 13.04 18.22
CA LYS A 155 -7.84 14.44 18.08
C LYS A 155 -8.83 15.19 17.18
N HIS A 156 -9.11 14.65 15.99
CA HIS A 156 -10.06 15.22 15.02
C HIS A 156 -11.43 15.47 15.65
N CYS A 157 -12.05 14.43 16.21
CA CYS A 157 -13.37 14.53 16.83
C CYS A 157 -13.39 15.54 17.99
N ARG A 158 -12.32 15.60 18.80
CA ARG A 158 -12.23 16.56 19.91
C ARG A 158 -12.16 18.01 19.43
N LEU A 159 -11.33 18.29 18.41
CA LEU A 159 -11.18 19.65 17.87
C LEU A 159 -12.46 20.13 17.18
N GLU A 160 -13.17 19.23 16.51
CA GLU A 160 -14.43 19.53 15.82
C GLU A 160 -15.67 19.49 16.72
N GLY A 161 -15.52 19.17 18.02
CA GLY A 161 -16.65 18.99 18.93
C GLY A 161 -17.62 17.86 18.54
N ARG A 162 -17.10 16.79 17.91
CA ARG A 162 -17.87 15.66 17.37
C ARG A 162 -17.65 14.39 18.18
N TYR A 163 -18.63 13.49 18.13
CA TYR A 163 -18.49 12.17 18.72
C TYR A 163 -17.70 11.21 17.83
N ARG A 164 -17.10 10.20 18.48
CA ARG A 164 -16.57 8.99 17.82
C ARG A 164 -17.57 7.87 17.97
N TYR A 165 -17.89 7.17 16.89
CA TYR A 165 -18.90 6.12 16.88
C TYR A 165 -18.22 4.77 16.69
N VAL A 166 -18.40 3.86 17.64
CA VAL A 166 -17.84 2.51 17.60
C VAL A 166 -18.89 1.55 17.07
N ILE A 167 -18.65 1.01 15.88
CA ILE A 167 -19.52 0.06 15.18
C ILE A 167 -18.99 -1.36 15.42
N LYS A 168 -19.73 -2.18 16.17
CA LYS A 168 -19.41 -3.60 16.35
C LYS A 168 -19.85 -4.40 15.12
N ALA A 169 -19.00 -5.35 14.71
CA ALA A 169 -19.34 -6.28 13.65
C ALA A 169 -20.50 -7.19 14.07
N ARG A 170 -21.34 -7.58 13.10
CA ARG A 170 -22.38 -8.58 13.31
C ARG A 170 -21.85 -9.94 12.85
N ASP A 171 -21.57 -10.80 13.83
CA ASP A 171 -21.14 -12.18 13.61
C ASP A 171 -22.34 -13.13 13.83
N ILE A 172 -22.60 -13.99 12.84
CA ILE A 172 -23.59 -15.08 12.93
C ILE A 172 -22.94 -16.42 12.58
N ASP A 173 -23.38 -17.50 13.22
CA ASP A 173 -23.05 -18.85 12.77
C ASP A 173 -23.76 -19.09 11.43
N LYS A 174 -23.02 -19.58 10.43
CA LYS A 174 -23.52 -19.80 9.08
C LYS A 174 -24.70 -20.79 9.04
N PHE A 175 -24.72 -21.78 9.94
CA PHE A 175 -25.68 -22.88 9.92
C PHE A 175 -26.89 -22.58 10.79
N THR A 176 -26.70 -22.07 12.00
CA THR A 176 -27.84 -21.77 12.89
C THR A 176 -28.47 -20.41 12.59
N GLY A 177 -27.72 -19.48 11.97
CA GLY A 177 -28.14 -18.09 11.79
C GLY A 177 -28.13 -17.26 13.08
N GLU A 178 -27.76 -17.87 14.21
CA GLU A 178 -27.71 -17.24 15.52
C GLU A 178 -26.35 -16.62 15.80
N ARG A 179 -26.29 -15.80 16.85
CA ARG A 179 -25.03 -15.25 17.36
C ARG A 179 -24.15 -16.41 17.87
N PRO A 180 -22.87 -16.51 17.47
CA PRO A 180 -21.98 -17.56 17.95
C PRO A 180 -21.85 -17.54 19.48
N ARG A 181 -21.61 -18.72 20.07
CA ARG A 181 -21.35 -18.87 21.51
C ARG A 181 -20.09 -18.08 21.93
N LEU A 182 -19.98 -17.77 23.22
CA LEU A 182 -18.93 -16.90 23.75
C LEU A 182 -17.51 -17.42 23.47
N ASP A 183 -17.30 -18.73 23.57
CA ASP A 183 -16.03 -19.39 23.27
C ASP A 183 -15.56 -19.13 21.83
N TYR A 184 -16.44 -19.31 20.84
CA TYR A 184 -16.12 -18.98 19.45
C TYR A 184 -15.90 -17.47 19.24
N ARG A 185 -16.65 -16.62 19.93
CA ARG A 185 -16.48 -15.16 19.84
C ARG A 185 -15.13 -14.70 20.37
N VAL A 186 -14.66 -15.29 21.47
CA VAL A 186 -13.32 -15.02 22.03
C VAL A 186 -12.24 -15.50 21.07
N SER A 187 -12.37 -16.73 20.52
CA SER A 187 -11.46 -17.22 19.49
C SER A 187 -11.41 -16.30 18.27
N ALA A 188 -12.57 -15.88 17.75
CA ALA A 188 -12.67 -14.99 16.60
C ALA A 188 -12.05 -13.60 16.86
N ALA A 189 -12.17 -13.08 18.08
CA ALA A 189 -11.57 -11.80 18.48
C ALA A 189 -10.03 -11.88 18.55
N ALA A 190 -9.48 -13.05 18.87
CA ALA A 190 -8.03 -13.29 18.92
C ALA A 190 -7.41 -13.59 17.54
N MET A 191 -8.23 -13.81 16.51
CA MET A 191 -7.74 -14.10 15.16
C MET A 191 -7.14 -12.84 14.49
N PRO A 192 -6.07 -12.99 13.70
CA PRO A 192 -5.60 -11.92 12.83
C PRO A 192 -6.68 -11.52 11.83
N VAL A 193 -6.82 -10.21 11.56
CA VAL A 193 -7.83 -9.64 10.65
C VAL A 193 -7.79 -10.27 9.25
N LYS A 194 -6.61 -10.64 8.75
CA LYS A 194 -6.44 -11.39 7.49
C LYS A 194 -7.17 -12.74 7.46
N LYS A 195 -7.36 -13.37 8.62
CA LYS A 195 -8.11 -14.64 8.76
C LYS A 195 -9.61 -14.42 8.95
N THR A 196 -10.06 -13.17 9.04
CA THR A 196 -11.47 -12.80 9.19
C THR A 196 -11.97 -12.00 7.98
N GLY A 197 -11.44 -12.32 6.79
CA GLY A 197 -11.81 -11.68 5.52
C GLY A 197 -11.46 -10.19 5.45
N ASP A 198 -10.40 -9.77 6.14
CA ASP A 198 -9.96 -8.38 6.27
C ASP A 198 -10.98 -7.43 6.94
N LEU A 199 -12.01 -7.99 7.61
CA LEU A 199 -12.98 -7.22 8.37
C LEU A 199 -12.66 -7.21 9.87
N GLU A 200 -12.52 -6.00 10.41
CA GLU A 200 -12.29 -5.74 11.83
C GLU A 200 -13.53 -6.11 12.67
N GLN A 201 -13.31 -6.50 13.92
CA GLN A 201 -14.42 -6.77 14.85
C GLN A 201 -15.15 -5.47 15.26
N ALA A 202 -14.45 -4.34 15.24
CA ALA A 202 -15.02 -3.03 15.50
C ALA A 202 -14.35 -1.99 14.59
N VAL A 203 -15.16 -1.09 14.05
CA VAL A 203 -14.70 0.06 13.26
C VAL A 203 -15.15 1.32 13.99
N THR A 204 -14.21 2.22 14.25
CA THR A 204 -14.52 3.54 14.83
C THR A 204 -14.58 4.56 13.70
N ILE A 205 -15.68 5.31 13.64
CA ILE A 205 -15.87 6.39 12.66
C ILE A 205 -16.19 7.72 13.34
N GLY A 206 -16.02 8.81 12.61
CA GLY A 206 -16.46 10.14 13.01
C GLY A 206 -16.75 10.98 11.76
N ILE A 207 -17.66 11.93 11.86
CA ILE A 207 -17.95 12.84 10.75
C ILE A 207 -16.71 13.71 10.49
N GLY A 208 -16.26 13.79 9.24
CA GLY A 208 -15.02 14.45 8.82
C GLY A 208 -13.78 13.58 8.94
N MET A 209 -13.91 12.32 9.38
CA MET A 209 -12.77 11.41 9.50
C MET A 209 -12.14 11.11 8.14
N LYS A 210 -10.82 11.20 8.06
CA LYS A 210 -10.06 10.64 6.95
C LYS A 210 -10.09 9.11 6.99
N ALA A 211 -10.62 8.51 5.94
CA ALA A 211 -10.79 7.08 5.84
C ALA A 211 -10.27 6.53 4.50
N MET A 212 -10.03 5.22 4.49
CA MET A 212 -9.61 4.46 3.32
C MET A 212 -10.46 3.20 3.22
N VAL A 213 -10.89 2.89 2.01
CA VAL A 213 -11.61 1.66 1.67
C VAL A 213 -10.62 0.49 1.61
N VAL A 214 -10.95 -0.64 2.26
CA VAL A 214 -10.03 -1.79 2.37
C VAL A 214 -10.38 -3.00 1.49
N THR A 215 -11.58 -3.01 0.90
CA THR A 215 -12.02 -4.03 -0.07
C THR A 215 -12.56 -3.35 -1.32
N ASN A 216 -12.72 -4.10 -2.41
CA ASN A 216 -13.40 -3.56 -3.58
C ASN A 216 -14.90 -3.55 -3.28
N ILE A 217 -15.45 -2.36 -3.03
CA ILE A 217 -16.86 -2.18 -2.65
C ILE A 217 -17.70 -1.92 -3.90
N ALA A 218 -17.20 -1.08 -4.82
CA ALA A 218 -17.88 -0.74 -6.06
C ALA A 218 -16.83 -0.35 -7.12
N ALA A 219 -16.23 -1.36 -7.76
CA ALA A 219 -15.24 -1.13 -8.82
C ALA A 219 -15.82 -0.32 -9.99
N GLU A 220 -17.12 -0.46 -10.26
CA GLU A 220 -17.87 0.30 -11.26
C GLU A 220 -18.06 1.78 -10.87
N ALA A 221 -17.86 2.13 -9.60
CA ALA A 221 -17.93 3.50 -9.09
C ALA A 221 -16.54 4.08 -8.76
N ASP A 222 -15.47 3.48 -9.29
CA ASP A 222 -14.08 3.84 -9.04
C ASP A 222 -13.68 3.77 -7.54
N VAL A 223 -14.45 3.05 -6.73
CA VAL A 223 -14.15 2.82 -5.29
C VAL A 223 -13.63 1.41 -5.08
N ALA A 224 -12.31 1.32 -4.91
CA ALA A 224 -11.57 0.09 -4.74
C ALA A 224 -10.72 0.11 -3.46
N ASN A 225 -10.06 -1.02 -3.18
CA ASN A 225 -9.10 -1.11 -2.09
C ASN A 225 -7.99 -0.05 -2.26
N GLY A 226 -7.86 0.83 -1.26
CA GLY A 226 -6.90 1.92 -1.27
C GLY A 226 -7.51 3.29 -1.58
N THR A 227 -8.76 3.37 -2.05
CA THR A 227 -9.44 4.66 -2.26
C THR A 227 -9.53 5.42 -0.94
N ARG A 228 -8.98 6.64 -0.94
CA ARG A 228 -8.93 7.55 0.23
C ARG A 228 -9.96 8.65 0.10
N GLY A 229 -10.43 9.13 1.25
CA GLY A 229 -11.46 10.16 1.30
C GLY A 229 -11.86 10.50 2.73
N VAL A 230 -13.03 11.09 2.85
CA VAL A 230 -13.58 11.58 4.12
C VAL A 230 -14.95 10.97 4.37
N VAL A 231 -15.21 10.56 5.60
CA VAL A 231 -16.56 10.21 6.06
C VAL A 231 -17.37 11.50 6.20
N GLU A 232 -18.28 11.76 5.26
CA GLU A 232 -19.05 13.00 5.20
C GLU A 232 -20.24 12.99 6.16
N SER A 233 -20.91 11.85 6.26
CA SER A 233 -22.00 11.61 7.20
C SER A 233 -22.33 10.12 7.23
N PHE A 234 -23.29 9.72 8.06
CA PHE A 234 -23.86 8.37 8.06
C PHE A 234 -25.24 8.43 8.70
N TRP A 235 -26.06 7.43 8.43
CA TRP A 235 -27.35 7.30 9.10
C TRP A 235 -27.23 6.42 10.34
N LEU A 236 -27.98 6.76 11.39
CA LEU A 236 -28.16 5.84 12.51
C LEU A 236 -29.32 4.90 12.19
N HIS A 237 -29.27 3.70 12.76
CA HIS A 237 -30.40 2.78 12.69
C HIS A 237 -31.62 3.42 13.39
N PRO A 238 -32.86 3.24 12.89
CA PRO A 238 -34.04 3.87 13.50
C PRO A 238 -34.27 3.49 14.97
N GLU A 239 -33.87 2.28 15.34
CA GLU A 239 -33.97 1.75 16.72
C GLU A 239 -32.71 2.03 17.56
N GLU A 240 -31.77 2.81 17.03
CA GLU A 240 -30.51 3.06 17.72
C GLU A 240 -30.74 3.84 19.01
N GLN A 241 -30.16 3.34 20.11
CA GLN A 241 -30.06 4.05 21.37
C GLN A 241 -28.58 4.29 21.67
N PRO A 242 -28.05 5.47 21.30
CA PRO A 242 -26.64 5.79 21.46
C PRO A 242 -26.22 5.65 22.92
N THR A 243 -25.29 4.74 23.21
CA THR A 243 -24.68 4.66 24.53
C THR A 243 -23.46 5.56 24.56
N LEU A 244 -23.59 6.73 25.21
CA LEU A 244 -22.47 7.63 25.44
C LEU A 244 -21.53 7.00 26.49
N LEU A 245 -20.30 6.75 26.09
CA LEU A 245 -19.18 6.41 26.94
C LEU A 245 -18.39 7.67 27.28
N GLU A 246 -17.38 7.53 28.14
CA GLU A 246 -16.43 8.58 28.44
C GLU A 246 -15.71 9.09 27.17
N ASP A 247 -15.15 10.31 27.24
CA ASP A 247 -14.37 10.94 26.16
C ASP A 247 -15.09 11.14 24.82
N GLY A 248 -16.42 11.31 24.83
CA GLY A 248 -17.18 11.59 23.60
C GLY A 248 -17.21 10.41 22.62
N VAL A 249 -17.17 9.19 23.16
CA VAL A 249 -17.33 7.96 22.37
C VAL A 249 -18.76 7.46 22.50
N ILE A 250 -19.40 7.15 21.38
CA ILE A 250 -20.71 6.51 21.31
C ILE A 250 -20.51 5.08 20.86
N LEU A 251 -20.90 4.13 21.71
CA LEU A 251 -21.00 2.74 21.30
C LEU A 251 -22.37 2.49 20.67
N LEU A 252 -22.36 2.06 19.41
CA LEU A 252 -23.59 1.75 18.69
C LEU A 252 -24.05 0.31 18.98
N SER A 253 -25.36 0.17 19.18
CA SER A 253 -26.06 -1.09 19.39
C SER A 253 -26.41 -1.77 18.06
N HIS A 254 -26.74 -0.96 17.05
CA HIS A 254 -27.02 -1.37 15.68
C HIS A 254 -26.03 -0.71 14.72
N MET A 255 -25.72 -1.42 13.64
CA MET A 255 -24.86 -0.89 12.59
C MET A 255 -25.61 0.23 11.85
N PRO A 256 -24.94 1.35 11.52
CA PRO A 256 -25.43 2.28 10.50
C PRO A 256 -25.88 1.51 9.25
N PRO A 257 -27.00 1.85 8.59
CA PRO A 257 -27.35 1.21 7.32
C PRO A 257 -26.42 1.68 6.19
N VAL A 258 -25.92 2.91 6.27
CA VAL A 258 -25.07 3.53 5.24
C VAL A 258 -24.09 4.54 5.86
N ILE A 259 -22.87 4.56 5.33
CA ILE A 259 -21.88 5.61 5.55
C ILE A 259 -21.68 6.36 4.23
N PHE A 260 -21.81 7.67 4.25
CA PHE A 260 -21.53 8.53 3.09
C PHE A 260 -20.06 8.91 3.09
N PHE A 261 -19.35 8.48 2.04
CA PHE A 261 -17.92 8.67 1.90
C PHE A 261 -17.61 9.50 0.67
N ARG A 262 -16.81 10.55 0.82
CA ARG A 262 -16.36 11.40 -0.27
C ARG A 262 -14.90 11.07 -0.60
N PRO A 263 -14.63 10.39 -1.72
CA PRO A 263 -13.26 10.17 -2.18
C PRO A 263 -12.56 11.50 -2.49
N TYR A 264 -11.23 11.54 -2.34
CA TYR A 264 -10.44 12.71 -2.77
C TYR A 264 -10.35 12.82 -4.30
N GLU A 265 -10.32 11.67 -4.97
CA GLU A 265 -10.35 11.61 -6.42
C GLU A 265 -11.79 11.77 -6.92
N LYS A 266 -11.95 12.39 -8.10
CA LYS A 266 -13.26 12.53 -8.72
C LYS A 266 -13.76 11.17 -9.16
N ILE A 267 -14.95 10.81 -8.69
CA ILE A 267 -15.67 9.63 -9.15
C ILE A 267 -16.64 9.99 -10.27
N SER A 268 -16.83 9.06 -11.19
CA SER A 268 -17.77 9.18 -12.30
C SER A 268 -19.21 8.80 -11.88
N ALA A 269 -19.35 7.92 -10.89
CA ALA A 269 -20.64 7.40 -10.45
C ALA A 269 -21.52 8.43 -9.74
N ARG A 270 -22.84 8.30 -9.94
CA ARG A 270 -23.89 9.09 -9.30
C ARG A 270 -24.89 8.15 -8.64
N PHE A 271 -25.40 8.54 -7.48
CA PHE A 271 -26.37 7.78 -6.72
C PHE A 271 -27.59 8.65 -6.41
N ASP A 272 -28.78 8.12 -6.64
CA ASP A 272 -30.02 8.86 -6.41
C ASP A 272 -30.16 9.27 -4.94
N GLY A 273 -30.48 10.54 -4.70
CA GLY A 273 -30.61 11.10 -3.35
C GLY A 273 -29.30 11.28 -2.59
N VAL A 274 -28.15 11.11 -3.24
CA VAL A 274 -26.82 11.31 -2.66
C VAL A 274 -26.13 12.50 -3.33
N PRO A 275 -25.44 13.40 -2.57
CA PRO A 275 -24.72 14.51 -3.16
C PRO A 275 -23.66 14.08 -4.18
N GLU A 276 -23.38 14.94 -5.16
CA GLU A 276 -22.35 14.68 -6.16
C GLU A 276 -20.97 14.46 -5.52
N GLY A 277 -20.25 13.44 -6.01
CA GLY A 277 -18.94 13.06 -5.50
C GLY A 277 -18.96 12.27 -4.19
N VAL A 278 -20.13 11.81 -3.73
CA VAL A 278 -20.28 11.00 -2.51
C VAL A 278 -20.75 9.59 -2.86
N VAL A 279 -20.17 8.60 -2.19
CA VAL A 279 -20.48 7.19 -2.36
C VAL A 279 -21.13 6.65 -1.09
N PRO A 280 -22.31 6.02 -1.20
CA PRO A 280 -22.88 5.28 -0.08
C PRO A 280 -22.10 3.97 0.11
N ILE A 281 -21.46 3.83 1.25
CA ILE A 281 -20.80 2.61 1.68
C ILE A 281 -21.76 1.84 2.56
N VAL A 282 -21.98 0.57 2.21
CA VAL A 282 -22.78 -0.40 2.96
C VAL A 282 -21.86 -1.47 3.55
N PRO A 283 -22.26 -2.13 4.65
CA PRO A 283 -21.44 -3.19 5.22
C PRO A 283 -21.37 -4.42 4.30
N VAL A 284 -20.23 -5.10 4.31
CA VAL A 284 -19.99 -6.31 3.53
C VAL A 284 -19.95 -7.53 4.45
N THR A 285 -20.34 -8.70 3.92
CA THR A 285 -20.36 -9.96 4.67
C THR A 285 -19.32 -10.93 4.16
N VAL A 286 -18.47 -11.45 5.05
CA VAL A 286 -17.45 -12.46 4.74
C VAL A 286 -17.59 -13.68 5.66
N GLY A 287 -17.34 -14.87 5.12
CA GLY A 287 -17.34 -16.13 5.87
C GLY A 287 -15.92 -16.56 6.24
N PHE A 288 -15.70 -17.02 7.47
CA PHE A 288 -14.44 -17.63 7.91
C PHE A 288 -14.68 -18.71 8.96
N GLU A 289 -13.72 -19.64 9.07
CA GLU A 289 -13.76 -20.71 10.06
C GLU A 289 -13.13 -20.28 11.39
N VAL A 290 -13.78 -20.65 12.48
CA VAL A 290 -13.33 -20.38 13.85
C VAL A 290 -13.33 -21.67 14.63
N GLN A 291 -12.20 -21.96 15.27
CA GLN A 291 -12.05 -23.09 16.17
C GLN A 291 -12.09 -22.60 17.63
N ASN A 292 -12.92 -23.23 18.48
CA ASN A 292 -12.93 -22.94 19.91
C ASN A 292 -11.78 -23.64 20.65
N GLY A 293 -11.65 -23.38 21.95
CA GLY A 293 -10.62 -23.99 22.80
C GLY A 293 -10.74 -25.52 22.97
N LEU A 294 -11.87 -26.11 22.58
CA LEU A 294 -12.11 -27.56 22.60
C LEU A 294 -11.81 -28.24 21.26
N GLY A 295 -11.33 -27.47 20.28
CA GLY A 295 -11.01 -27.97 18.95
C GLY A 295 -12.20 -28.11 18.00
N GLN A 296 -13.40 -27.68 18.40
CA GLN A 296 -14.59 -27.68 17.54
C GLN A 296 -14.57 -26.47 16.61
N THR A 297 -15.00 -26.66 15.36
CA THR A 297 -14.97 -25.62 14.32
C THR A 297 -16.37 -25.28 13.84
N ILE A 298 -16.63 -23.98 13.71
CA ILE A 298 -17.82 -23.45 13.01
C ILE A 298 -17.41 -22.50 11.90
N THR A 299 -18.33 -22.25 10.97
CA THR A 299 -18.18 -21.15 10.01
C THR A 299 -18.96 -19.94 10.49
N VAL A 300 -18.27 -18.83 10.75
CA VAL A 300 -18.87 -17.54 11.11
C VAL A 300 -19.02 -16.68 9.85
N LYS A 301 -20.17 -16.03 9.69
CA LYS A 301 -20.37 -14.91 8.75
C LYS A 301 -20.27 -13.60 9.52
N ARG A 302 -19.30 -12.77 9.18
CA ARG A 302 -19.10 -11.42 9.74
C ARG A 302 -19.59 -10.38 8.77
N THR A 303 -20.46 -9.49 9.23
CA THR A 303 -20.90 -8.29 8.53
C THR A 303 -20.25 -7.07 9.16
N GLN A 304 -19.53 -6.26 8.38
CA GLN A 304 -18.87 -5.02 8.84
C GLN A 304 -18.53 -4.09 7.67
N TYR A 305 -18.29 -2.82 7.97
CA TYR A 305 -17.72 -1.86 7.03
C TYR A 305 -16.26 -2.17 6.67
N ALA A 306 -15.98 -2.19 5.37
CA ALA A 306 -14.62 -2.28 4.84
C ALA A 306 -13.95 -0.89 4.77
N LEU A 307 -13.86 -0.23 5.94
CA LEU A 307 -13.24 1.09 6.11
C LEU A 307 -12.21 1.09 7.24
N THR A 308 -11.15 1.86 7.09
CA THR A 308 -10.15 2.10 8.14
C THR A 308 -9.70 3.56 8.14
N GLY A 309 -9.14 4.04 9.25
CA GLY A 309 -8.54 5.37 9.30
C GLY A 309 -7.39 5.53 8.33
N ALA A 310 -7.28 6.73 7.75
CA ALA A 310 -6.30 7.07 6.72
C ALA A 310 -5.30 8.15 7.18
N TYR A 311 -5.05 8.24 8.49
CA TYR A 311 -4.02 9.09 9.11
C TYR A 311 -2.67 8.37 9.20
N ALA A 312 -2.68 7.04 9.18
CA ALA A 312 -1.48 6.23 9.12
C ALA A 312 -1.66 5.01 8.20
N PHE A 313 -0.61 4.69 7.44
CA PHE A 313 -0.54 3.54 6.54
C PHE A 313 0.63 2.62 6.89
N THR A 314 0.51 1.36 6.45
CA THR A 314 1.70 0.53 6.33
C THR A 314 2.50 0.92 5.10
N ASP A 315 3.81 0.77 5.16
CA ASP A 315 4.74 0.92 4.03
C ASP A 315 4.23 0.21 2.76
N TYR A 316 3.82 -1.06 2.85
CA TYR A 316 3.23 -1.80 1.73
C TYR A 316 1.97 -1.14 1.15
N LYS A 317 1.14 -0.50 1.98
CA LYS A 317 -0.09 0.17 1.52
C LYS A 317 0.21 1.56 0.95
N SER A 318 1.33 2.18 1.33
CA SER A 318 1.79 3.46 0.78
C SER A 318 2.47 3.34 -0.58
N GLN A 319 2.88 2.12 -0.98
CA GLN A 319 3.54 1.87 -2.27
C GLN A 319 2.69 2.39 -3.44
N GLY A 320 3.33 3.09 -4.38
CA GLY A 320 2.67 3.74 -5.51
C GLY A 320 2.04 5.11 -5.21
N GLN A 321 1.76 5.45 -3.94
CA GLN A 321 1.14 6.73 -3.58
C GLN A 321 2.18 7.86 -3.45
N THR A 322 1.79 9.08 -3.80
CA THR A 322 2.54 10.30 -3.43
C THR A 322 1.83 10.93 -2.24
N ILE A 323 2.55 11.25 -1.17
CA ILE A 323 2.01 11.82 0.06
C ILE A 323 2.61 13.21 0.24
N GLU A 324 1.77 14.23 0.39
CA GLU A 324 2.20 15.63 0.37
C GLU A 324 3.06 16.00 1.56
N LYS A 325 2.65 15.64 2.77
CA LYS A 325 3.43 15.71 4.00
C LYS A 325 3.38 14.37 4.72
N VAL A 326 4.54 13.82 5.05
CA VAL A 326 4.65 12.46 5.58
C VAL A 326 5.64 12.36 6.74
N ILE A 327 5.23 11.66 7.80
CA ILE A 327 6.13 11.16 8.83
C ILE A 327 6.43 9.69 8.52
N ILE A 328 7.70 9.31 8.59
CA ILE A 328 8.15 7.96 8.28
C ILE A 328 8.75 7.30 9.51
N ASP A 329 8.29 6.09 9.80
CA ASP A 329 8.87 5.23 10.83
C ASP A 329 9.68 4.11 10.17
N ILE A 330 11.00 4.27 10.12
CA ILE A 330 11.95 3.23 9.68
C ILE A 330 12.84 2.76 10.84
N GLY A 331 12.40 2.92 12.09
CA GLY A 331 13.10 2.39 13.25
C GLY A 331 12.95 0.87 13.37
N LYS A 332 14.01 0.16 13.79
CA LYS A 332 14.06 -1.31 13.92
C LYS A 332 12.88 -1.87 14.75
N PRO A 333 12.00 -2.70 14.17
CA PRO A 333 10.92 -3.37 14.90
C PRO A 333 11.44 -4.35 15.96
N PRO A 334 10.66 -4.67 17.01
CA PRO A 334 11.08 -5.63 18.04
C PRO A 334 11.25 -7.06 17.49
N ASP A 335 10.35 -7.46 16.57
CA ASP A 335 10.21 -8.86 16.12
C ASP A 335 10.54 -9.07 14.64
N SER A 336 11.07 -8.05 13.96
CA SER A 336 11.40 -8.13 12.53
C SER A 336 12.48 -7.12 12.15
N GLU A 337 13.21 -7.38 11.07
CA GLU A 337 14.14 -6.41 10.51
C GLU A 337 13.49 -5.64 9.37
N LEU A 338 14.00 -4.44 9.13
CA LEU A 338 13.67 -3.68 7.92
C LEU A 338 14.74 -3.98 6.88
N SER A 339 14.32 -4.02 5.63
CA SER A 339 15.20 -4.13 4.48
C SER A 339 15.43 -2.75 3.84
N PRO A 340 16.47 -2.58 3.02
CA PRO A 340 16.65 -1.37 2.21
C PRO A 340 15.42 -1.02 1.36
N PHE A 341 14.64 -2.01 0.92
CA PHE A 341 13.35 -1.77 0.24
C PHE A 341 12.37 -0.97 1.10
N ASN A 342 12.30 -1.23 2.42
CA ASN A 342 11.41 -0.50 3.31
C ASN A 342 11.81 0.98 3.38
N ALA A 343 13.11 1.27 3.49
CA ALA A 343 13.63 2.63 3.52
C ALA A 343 13.33 3.36 2.20
N TYR A 344 13.68 2.76 1.05
CA TYR A 344 13.44 3.37 -0.27
C TYR A 344 11.95 3.58 -0.54
N VAL A 345 11.10 2.58 -0.32
CA VAL A 345 9.65 2.70 -0.56
C VAL A 345 9.05 3.79 0.31
N ALA A 346 9.42 3.86 1.59
CA ALA A 346 8.91 4.88 2.49
C ALA A 346 9.40 6.28 2.08
N LEU A 347 10.72 6.49 1.94
CA LEU A 347 11.30 7.81 1.67
C LEU A 347 10.87 8.37 0.30
N SER A 348 10.65 7.49 -0.69
CA SER A 348 10.15 7.88 -2.02
C SER A 348 8.67 8.29 -2.07
N ARG A 349 7.97 8.32 -0.92
CA ARG A 349 6.57 8.80 -0.84
C ARG A 349 6.48 10.33 -0.77
N GLY A 350 7.50 10.99 -0.19
CA GLY A 350 7.59 12.45 -0.11
C GLY A 350 8.04 13.10 -1.42
N ARG A 351 7.88 14.42 -1.53
CA ARG A 351 8.27 15.23 -2.70
C ARG A 351 9.65 15.90 -2.57
N GLY A 352 10.28 15.79 -1.41
CA GLY A 352 11.53 16.48 -1.07
C GLY A 352 11.74 16.54 0.44
N ARG A 353 12.87 17.09 0.88
CA ARG A 353 13.24 17.20 2.31
C ARG A 353 12.27 18.06 3.13
N ASP A 354 11.59 19.01 2.51
CA ASP A 354 10.57 19.88 3.11
C ASP A 354 9.22 19.19 3.39
N SER A 355 9.02 18.00 2.82
CA SER A 355 7.76 17.25 2.85
C SER A 355 7.79 16.02 3.77
N ILE A 356 8.95 15.72 4.35
CA ILE A 356 9.22 14.45 5.00
C ILE A 356 9.89 14.64 6.35
N ARG A 357 9.46 13.89 7.36
CA ARG A 357 10.14 13.78 8.65
C ARG A 357 10.26 12.31 9.06
N LEU A 358 11.28 11.97 9.82
CA LEU A 358 11.45 10.64 10.38
C LEU A 358 10.98 10.66 11.84
N LEU A 359 10.10 9.72 12.20
CA LEU A 359 9.51 9.66 13.54
C LEU A 359 10.58 9.46 14.63
N ARG A 360 11.65 8.74 14.30
CA ARG A 360 12.73 8.36 15.20
C ARG A 360 13.96 7.94 14.40
N ASP A 361 15.03 7.70 15.14
CA ASP A 361 16.31 7.24 14.60
C ASP A 361 16.20 5.90 13.83
N PHE A 362 17.17 5.65 12.95
CA PHE A 362 17.16 4.55 11.99
C PHE A 362 18.49 3.80 11.96
N ASN A 363 18.52 2.63 11.32
CA ASN A 363 19.78 1.90 11.09
C ASN A 363 20.44 2.40 9.79
N PRO A 364 21.66 2.97 9.81
CA PRO A 364 22.37 3.41 8.61
C PRO A 364 22.56 2.31 7.56
N ASP A 365 22.65 1.03 7.96
CA ASP A 365 22.82 -0.08 7.02
C ASP A 365 21.69 -0.20 6.00
N LEU A 366 20.51 0.36 6.30
CA LEU A 366 19.38 0.43 5.37
C LEU A 366 19.68 1.27 4.11
N PHE A 367 20.71 2.11 4.17
CA PHE A 367 21.09 3.07 3.13
C PHE A 367 22.40 2.69 2.43
N THR A 368 23.24 1.88 3.10
CA THR A 368 24.57 1.49 2.62
C THR A 368 24.67 0.01 2.24
N THR A 369 23.54 -0.72 2.27
CA THR A 369 23.45 -2.12 1.87
C THR A 369 22.54 -2.26 0.67
N HIS A 370 23.01 -2.93 -0.38
CA HIS A 370 22.18 -3.20 -1.56
C HIS A 370 21.02 -4.16 -1.21
N PRO A 371 19.79 -3.91 -1.71
CA PRO A 371 18.61 -4.69 -1.34
C PRO A 371 18.64 -6.18 -1.71
N SER A 372 19.27 -6.57 -2.83
CA SER A 372 19.46 -7.98 -3.23
C SER A 372 20.47 -8.13 -4.38
N GLU A 373 21.34 -9.13 -4.33
CA GLU A 373 22.29 -9.41 -5.43
C GLU A 373 21.58 -9.89 -6.71
N ASN A 374 20.50 -10.67 -6.59
CA ASN A 374 19.68 -11.06 -7.75
C ASN A 374 19.07 -9.84 -8.44
N LEU A 375 18.60 -8.86 -7.66
CA LEU A 375 18.09 -7.61 -8.21
C LEU A 375 19.21 -6.82 -8.91
N ARG A 376 20.42 -6.77 -8.33
CA ARG A 376 21.57 -6.09 -8.96
C ARG A 376 21.91 -6.70 -10.32
N ALA A 377 21.98 -8.02 -10.38
CA ALA A 377 22.26 -8.76 -11.62
C ALA A 377 21.16 -8.52 -12.67
N GLU A 378 19.90 -8.57 -12.26
CA GLU A 378 18.77 -8.34 -13.16
C GLU A 378 18.73 -6.90 -13.70
N MET A 379 18.97 -5.92 -12.84
CA MET A 379 19.05 -4.52 -13.25
C MET A 379 20.15 -4.28 -14.28
N SER A 380 21.29 -4.98 -14.13
CA SER A 380 22.38 -4.96 -15.11
C SER A 380 21.93 -5.52 -16.47
N ARG A 381 21.19 -6.64 -16.47
CA ARG A 381 20.58 -7.22 -17.68
C ARG A 381 19.60 -6.27 -18.34
N LEU A 382 18.67 -5.70 -17.57
CA LEU A 382 17.64 -4.79 -18.08
C LEU A 382 18.25 -3.50 -18.66
N HIS A 383 19.30 -2.95 -18.04
CA HIS A 383 20.03 -1.81 -18.61
C HIS A 383 20.75 -2.16 -19.92
N ALA A 384 21.29 -3.37 -20.06
CA ALA A 384 21.89 -3.81 -21.32
C ALA A 384 20.84 -3.92 -22.44
N LEU A 385 19.69 -4.52 -22.15
CA LEU A 385 18.57 -4.59 -23.10
C LEU A 385 18.02 -3.21 -23.45
N ALA A 386 17.98 -2.29 -22.50
CA ALA A 386 17.53 -0.92 -22.74
C ALA A 386 18.44 -0.16 -23.70
N ARG A 387 19.77 -0.31 -23.54
CA ARG A 387 20.74 0.26 -24.48
C ARG A 387 20.55 -0.32 -25.88
N GLN A 388 20.39 -1.64 -26.00
CA GLN A 388 20.15 -2.27 -27.29
C GLN A 388 18.85 -1.79 -27.92
N THR A 389 17.78 -1.69 -27.13
CA THR A 389 16.47 -1.20 -27.58
C THR A 389 16.57 0.22 -28.14
N GLN A 390 17.34 1.09 -27.48
CA GLN A 390 17.57 2.46 -27.93
C GLN A 390 18.32 2.50 -29.27
N ILE A 391 19.40 1.73 -29.41
CA ILE A 391 20.20 1.63 -30.66
C ILE A 391 19.32 1.15 -31.81
N ASP A 392 18.54 0.09 -31.59
CA ASP A 392 17.65 -0.47 -32.62
C ASP A 392 16.58 0.54 -33.05
N TYR A 393 16.07 1.33 -32.10
CA TYR A 393 15.10 2.39 -32.37
C TYR A 393 15.69 3.53 -33.19
N GLU A 394 16.87 4.01 -32.84
CA GLU A 394 17.59 5.07 -33.56
C GLU A 394 17.87 4.67 -35.01
N HIS A 395 18.38 3.45 -35.23
CA HIS A 395 18.58 2.92 -36.59
C HIS A 395 17.28 2.81 -37.39
N ALA A 396 16.17 2.39 -36.76
CA ALA A 396 14.88 2.33 -37.43
C ALA A 396 14.34 3.72 -37.80
N GLN A 397 14.63 4.76 -37.01
CA GLN A 397 14.27 6.15 -37.31
C GLN A 397 15.09 6.73 -38.46
N GLU A 398 16.39 6.43 -38.51
CA GLU A 398 17.28 6.84 -39.61
C GLU A 398 16.84 6.22 -40.95
N GLN A 399 16.44 4.94 -40.94
CA GLN A 399 15.92 4.26 -42.13
C GLN A 399 14.58 4.85 -42.62
N ARG A 400 13.76 5.41 -41.72
CA ARG A 400 12.48 6.06 -42.05
C ARG A 400 12.64 7.51 -42.52
N SER A 401 13.71 8.19 -42.10
CA SER A 401 13.99 9.59 -42.47
C SER A 401 15.01 9.75 -43.61
N GLY A 402 15.57 8.64 -44.12
CA GLY A 402 16.42 8.61 -45.31
C GLY A 402 15.68 8.92 -46.63
N PRO A 403 16.41 9.27 -47.71
CA PRO A 403 15.87 9.83 -48.97
C PRO A 403 14.92 8.92 -49.77
N ASN A 404 14.67 7.69 -49.32
CA ASN A 404 13.73 6.75 -49.97
C ASN A 404 12.29 6.83 -49.43
N ALA A 405 11.97 7.74 -48.49
CA ALA A 405 10.61 7.91 -47.97
C ALA A 405 9.59 8.50 -48.98
N GLY A 406 10.04 8.96 -50.15
CA GLY A 406 9.20 9.56 -51.19
C GLY A 406 8.96 8.69 -52.43
N ALA A 407 9.38 7.43 -52.45
CA ALA A 407 9.37 6.60 -53.66
C ALA A 407 8.48 5.36 -53.56
N ILE A 408 7.33 5.44 -52.90
CA ILE A 408 6.20 4.51 -53.15
C ILE A 408 4.91 5.33 -53.02
N ALA A 409 4.42 5.81 -54.16
CA ALA A 409 3.07 6.32 -54.36
C ALA A 409 2.33 5.35 -55.30
#